data_AF-A0AA44MPV0-F1
#
_entry.id   AF-A0AA44MPV0-F1
#
_cell.length_a   1.000
_cell.length_b   1.000
_cell.length_c   1.000
_cell.angle_alpha   90.00
_cell.angle_beta   90.00
_cell.angle_gamma   90.00
#
_symmetry.space_group_name_H-M   'P 1'
#
loop_
_entity.id
_entity.type
_entity.pdbx_description
1 polymer ?
#
loop_
_entity_poly.entity_id
_entity_poly.type
_entity_poly.pdbx_seq_one_letter_code
_entity_poly.pdbx_strand_id
1 'polypeptide(L)'
;MLDLASGSSYTEELKKQEICIVAVTGKITVTDHESTFENIGTRESVFERKPTDSVYISNDRAFEITAVSDARVALCYSPSEKQLPTKLIKAE
;
A
#
# COMPACT_ATOMS: atom_id res chain seq x y z
N MET A 1 1.57 10.40 -4.91
CA MET A 1 0.36 10.31 -4.07
C MET A 1 -0.77 9.89 -4.96
N LEU A 2 -1.61 8.98 -4.47
CA LEU A 2 -2.76 8.45 -5.18
C LEU A 2 -3.99 8.69 -4.31
N ASP A 3 -5.01 9.33 -4.90
CA ASP A 3 -6.31 9.53 -4.27
C ASP A 3 -7.29 8.53 -4.88
N LEU A 4 -7.92 7.72 -4.03
CA LEU A 4 -8.85 6.67 -4.42
C LEU A 4 -10.21 6.93 -3.76
N ALA A 5 -11.26 6.89 -4.57
CA ALA A 5 -12.63 6.86 -4.06
C ALA A 5 -12.96 5.47 -3.52
N SER A 6 -13.84 5.37 -2.54
CA SER A 6 -14.33 4.08 -2.03
C SER A 6 -14.79 3.16 -3.18
N GLY A 7 -14.30 1.92 -3.16
CA GLY A 7 -14.57 0.90 -4.17
C GLY A 7 -13.71 0.98 -5.43
N SER A 8 -12.90 2.02 -5.62
CA SER A 8 -11.96 2.10 -6.74
C SER A 8 -10.69 1.28 -6.49
N SER A 9 -10.07 0.82 -7.57
CA SER A 9 -8.79 0.11 -7.50
C SER A 9 -7.72 0.71 -8.42
N TYR A 10 -6.47 0.45 -8.06
CA TYR A 10 -5.27 0.81 -8.81
C TYR A 10 -4.34 -0.38 -8.88
N THR A 11 -3.82 -0.66 -10.07
CA THR A 11 -2.94 -1.81 -10.32
C THR A 11 -1.69 -1.34 -11.04
N GLU A 12 -0.54 -1.91 -10.66
CA GLU A 12 0.73 -1.63 -11.31
C GLU A 12 1.66 -2.85 -11.28
N GLU A 13 2.48 -2.99 -12.32
CA GLU A 13 3.56 -3.97 -12.38
C GLU A 13 4.89 -3.31 -12.01
N LEU A 14 5.47 -3.79 -10.92
CA LEU A 14 6.82 -3.46 -10.48
C LEU A 14 7.81 -4.20 -11.36
N LYS A 15 8.69 -3.45 -12.02
CA LYS A 15 9.83 -4.00 -12.76
C LYS A 15 11.03 -4.05 -11.82
N LYS A 16 12.15 -3.43 -12.15
CA LYS A 16 13.35 -3.29 -11.29
C LYS A 16 13.19 -2.33 -10.11
N GLN A 17 11.96 -2.13 -9.62
CA GLN A 17 11.67 -1.24 -8.50
C GLN A 17 10.88 -1.98 -7.45
N GLU A 18 11.25 -1.83 -6.19
CA GLU A 18 10.41 -2.19 -5.05
C GLU A 18 9.56 -1.00 -4.63
N ILE A 19 8.50 -1.26 -3.86
CA ILE A 19 7.57 -0.23 -3.40
C ILE A 19 7.22 -0.44 -1.93
N CYS A 20 7.06 0.68 -1.22
CA CYS A 20 6.36 0.75 0.04
C CYS A 20 5.05 1.54 -0.14
N ILE A 21 3.92 0.88 0.07
CA ILE A 21 2.57 1.43 -0.06
C ILE A 21 2.10 1.85 1.33
N VAL A 22 1.86 3.14 1.55
CA VAL A 22 1.47 3.68 2.86
C VAL A 22 0.02 4.16 2.81
N ALA A 23 -0.82 3.64 3.70
CA ALA A 23 -2.21 4.10 3.87
C ALA A 23 -2.23 5.45 4.60
N VAL A 24 -2.07 6.56 3.88
CA VAL A 24 -1.91 7.90 4.47
C VAL A 24 -3.17 8.34 5.18
N THR A 25 -4.35 8.13 4.59
CA THR A 25 -5.66 8.30 5.22
C THR A 25 -6.65 7.28 4.65
N GLY A 26 -7.70 6.98 5.41
CA GLY A 26 -8.73 6.02 5.04
C GLY A 26 -8.23 4.57 5.13
N LYS A 27 -9.00 3.65 4.54
CA LYS A 27 -8.72 2.22 4.55
C LYS A 27 -8.56 1.67 3.15
N ILE A 28 -7.55 0.83 2.97
CA ILE A 28 -7.26 0.15 1.71
C ILE A 28 -7.06 -1.34 1.94
N THR A 29 -7.20 -2.11 0.88
CA THR A 29 -6.75 -3.49 0.78
C THR A 29 -5.62 -3.53 -0.25
N VAL A 30 -4.52 -4.19 0.08
CA VAL A 30 -3.37 -4.33 -0.81
C VAL A 30 -3.11 -5.81 -1.06
N THR A 31 -2.91 -6.18 -2.32
CA THR A 31 -2.52 -7.54 -2.70
C THR A 31 -1.39 -7.50 -3.71
N ASP A 32 -0.47 -8.46 -3.64
CA ASP A 32 0.51 -8.75 -4.71
C ASP A 32 0.16 -10.04 -5.47
N HIS A 33 -1.11 -10.47 -5.39
CA HIS A 33 -1.67 -11.71 -5.91
C HIS A 33 -1.19 -13.00 -5.21
N GLU A 34 -0.17 -12.94 -4.35
CA GLU A 34 0.25 -14.05 -3.49
C GLU A 34 -0.24 -13.85 -2.05
N SER A 35 -0.17 -12.62 -1.56
CA SER A 35 -0.56 -12.19 -0.22
C SER A 35 -1.55 -11.03 -0.32
N THR A 36 -2.53 -11.02 0.58
CA THR A 36 -3.53 -9.96 0.66
C THR A 36 -3.61 -9.42 2.09
N PHE A 37 -3.56 -8.11 2.23
CA PHE A 37 -3.71 -7.39 3.48
C PHE A 37 -4.94 -6.50 3.40
N GLU A 38 -6.01 -6.91 4.07
CA GLU A 38 -7.30 -6.26 4.00
C GLU A 38 -7.46 -5.17 5.07
N ASN A 39 -8.21 -4.12 4.72
CA ASN A 39 -8.65 -3.07 5.66
C ASN A 39 -7.50 -2.41 6.45
N ILE A 40 -6.33 -2.24 5.83
CA ILE A 40 -5.17 -1.58 6.43
C ILE A 40 -5.34 -0.05 6.40
N GLY A 41 -4.75 0.63 7.37
CA GLY A 41 -4.94 2.06 7.60
C GLY A 41 -5.69 2.33 8.90
N THR A 42 -5.18 3.28 9.68
CA THR A 42 -5.61 3.51 11.07
C THR A 42 -6.19 4.90 11.32
N ARG A 43 -6.11 5.81 10.34
CA ARG A 43 -6.45 7.22 10.49
C ARG A 43 -7.23 7.74 9.30
N GLU A 44 -8.19 8.60 9.57
CA GLU A 44 -8.95 9.35 8.56
C GLU A 44 -8.26 10.68 8.24
N SER A 45 -7.43 11.18 9.15
CA SER A 45 -6.67 12.41 8.98
C SER A 45 -5.21 12.28 9.44
N VAL A 46 -4.30 12.88 8.69
CA VAL A 46 -2.86 12.95 9.05
C VAL A 46 -2.61 13.72 10.36
N PHE A 47 -3.56 14.55 10.80
CA PHE A 47 -3.46 15.33 12.04
C PHE A 47 -3.83 14.53 13.30
N GLU A 48 -4.31 13.29 13.17
CA GLU A 48 -4.61 12.43 14.33
C GLU A 48 -3.36 12.00 15.11
N ARG A 49 -2.15 12.23 14.57
CA ARG A 49 -0.86 11.90 15.19
C ARG A 49 -0.72 10.44 15.61
N LYS A 50 -1.44 9.53 14.93
CA LYS A 50 -1.31 8.08 15.07
C LYS A 50 -0.48 7.50 13.91
N PRO A 51 0.33 6.45 14.17
CA PRO A 51 0.99 5.68 13.12
C PRO A 51 -0.05 5.00 12.22
N THR A 52 0.31 4.72 10.97
CA THR A 52 -0.54 4.04 9.99
C THR A 52 0.21 2.87 9.36
N ASP A 53 -0.54 1.94 8.79
CA ASP A 53 0.02 0.73 8.18
C ASP A 53 0.69 1.02 6.84
N SER A 54 1.65 0.18 6.48
CA SER A 54 2.25 0.16 5.16
C SER A 54 2.57 -1.25 4.68
N VAL A 55 2.65 -1.46 3.38
CA VAL A 55 2.97 -2.75 2.76
C VAL A 55 4.20 -2.59 1.89
N TYR A 56 5.21 -3.41 2.15
CA TYR A 56 6.37 -3.58 1.29
C TYR A 56 6.09 -4.66 0.25
N ILE A 57 6.35 -4.37 -1.03
CA ILE A 57 6.29 -5.32 -2.14
C ILE A 57 7.60 -5.20 -2.93
N SER A 58 8.20 -6.35 -3.22
CA SER A 58 9.50 -6.43 -3.89
C SER A 58 9.39 -6.21 -5.40
N ASN A 59 10.53 -6.07 -6.08
CA ASN A 59 10.63 -5.87 -7.52
C ASN A 59 10.06 -7.07 -8.31
N ASP A 60 9.79 -6.88 -9.60
CA ASP A 60 9.28 -7.89 -10.53
C ASP A 60 7.96 -8.57 -10.07
N ARG A 61 7.11 -7.82 -9.35
CA ARG A 61 5.78 -8.23 -8.86
C ARG A 61 4.69 -7.31 -9.39
N ALA A 62 3.47 -7.80 -9.54
CA ALA A 62 2.30 -6.95 -9.74
C ALA A 62 1.61 -6.70 -8.39
N PHE A 63 0.99 -5.54 -8.22
CA PHE A 63 0.16 -5.27 -7.05
C PHE A 63 -1.13 -4.56 -7.42
N GLU A 64 -2.14 -4.73 -6.57
CA GLU A 64 -3.40 -4.03 -6.63
C GLU A 64 -3.71 -3.39 -5.26
N ILE A 65 -4.23 -2.16 -5.31
CA ILE A 65 -4.72 -1.42 -4.17
C ILE A 65 -6.20 -1.16 -4.40
N THR A 66 -7.04 -1.58 -3.46
CA THR A 66 -8.48 -1.33 -3.48
C THR A 66 -8.86 -0.45 -2.31
N ALA A 67 -9.51 0.67 -2.58
CA ALA A 67 -10.03 1.57 -1.56
C ALA A 67 -11.28 0.98 -0.91
N VAL A 68 -11.22 0.75 0.41
CA VAL A 68 -12.39 0.35 1.20
C VAL A 68 -13.22 1.58 1.57
N SER A 69 -12.55 2.68 1.91
CA SER A 69 -13.13 4.03 2.06
C SER A 69 -12.41 5.00 1.13
N ASP A 70 -12.87 6.25 1.05
CA ASP A 70 -12.08 7.30 0.40
C ASP A 70 -10.70 7.36 1.06
N ALA A 71 -9.65 7.16 0.26
CA ALA A 71 -8.32 6.90 0.76
C ALA A 71 -7.27 7.69 0.00
N ARG A 72 -6.24 8.10 0.73
CA ARG A 72 -5.04 8.69 0.17
C ARG A 72 -3.88 7.76 0.44
N VAL A 73 -3.15 7.42 -0.60
CA VAL A 73 -2.06 6.44 -0.55
C VAL A 73 -0.76 7.07 -1.04
N ALA A 74 0.32 6.86 -0.28
CA ALA A 74 1.66 7.18 -0.75
C ALA A 74 2.30 5.92 -1.36
N LEU A 75 2.81 6.08 -2.57
CA LEU A 75 3.53 5.06 -3.31
C LEU A 75 5.01 5.45 -3.30
N CYS A 76 5.82 4.75 -2.52
CA CYS A 76 7.22 5.07 -2.27
C CYS A 76 8.12 4.04 -2.98
N TYR A 77 8.64 4.39 -4.15
CA TYR A 77 9.44 3.48 -4.97
C TYR A 77 10.94 3.61 -4.71
N SER A 78 11.67 2.51 -4.88
CA SER A 78 13.13 2.48 -4.94
C SER A 78 13.58 1.44 -5.96
N PRO A 79 14.69 1.64 -6.69
CA PRO A 79 15.33 0.56 -7.44
C PRO A 79 15.71 -0.60 -6.52
N SER A 80 15.55 -1.84 -6.98
CA SER A 80 15.98 -3.03 -6.25
C SER A 80 16.42 -4.15 -7.20
N GLU A 81 17.40 -4.92 -6.76
CA GLU A 81 17.88 -6.14 -7.42
C GLU A 81 17.64 -7.38 -6.53
N LYS A 82 16.99 -7.19 -5.37
CA LYS A 82 16.81 -8.23 -4.35
C LYS A 82 15.34 -8.54 -4.17
N GLN A 83 15.01 -9.80 -4.40
CA GLN A 83 13.70 -10.36 -4.07
C GLN A 83 13.58 -10.59 -2.57
N LEU A 84 12.69 -9.85 -1.92
CA LEU A 84 12.35 -10.00 -0.51
C LEU A 84 10.86 -10.33 -0.36
N PRO A 85 10.44 -11.03 0.71
CA PRO A 85 9.04 -11.35 0.89
C PRO A 85 8.21 -10.09 1.10
N THR A 86 7.04 -10.07 0.47
CA THR A 86 6.00 -9.07 0.72
C THR A 86 5.62 -9.06 2.19
N LYS A 87 5.52 -7.86 2.77
CA LYS A 87 5.36 -7.72 4.22
C LYS A 87 4.47 -6.53 4.59
N LEU A 88 3.50 -6.81 5.46
CA LEU A 88 2.78 -5.77 6.18
C LEU A 88 3.65 -5.24 7.32
N ILE A 89 3.85 -3.92 7.32
CA ILE A 89 4.45 -3.14 8.38
C ILE A 89 3.29 -2.49 9.13
N LYS A 90 2.80 -3.18 10.16
CA LYS A 90 1.70 -2.68 10.98
C LYS A 90 2.13 -1.48 11.81
N ALA A 91 1.18 -0.59 12.04
CA ALA A 91 1.26 0.45 13.06
C ALA A 91 1.16 -0.17 14.46
N GLU A 92 2.25 -0.71 14.98
CA GLU A 92 2.39 -1.12 16.40
C GLU A 92 3.05 -0.04 17.25
#